data_AF-A0A383CQB2-F1
#
_entry.id   AF-A0A383CQB2-F1
#
_cell.length_a   1.000
_cell.length_b   1.000
_cell.length_c   1.000
_cell.angle_alpha   90.00
_cell.angle_beta   90.00
_cell.angle_gamma   90.00
#
_symmetry.space_group_name_H-M   'P 1'
#
loop_
_entity.id
_entity.type
_entity.pdbx_description
1 polymer ?
#
loop_
_entity_poly.entity_id
_entity_poly.type
_entity_poly.pdbx_seq_one_letter_code
_entity_poly.pdbx_strand_id
1 'polypeptide(L)'
;MKVKLEQFIPGEMANLYMYPQSQKFNFSDGIEVENKIYKVLSHIKDKSVFSEELGCSFDDWASEYHFSRKRANLLRHIPFKRLDHVLELGAGCGAITRQLGETGAIITAV
;
A
#
# COMPACT_ATOMS: atom_id res chain seq x y z
N MET A 1 18.95 11.98 15.79
CA MET A 1 19.61 13.27 15.50
C MET A 1 18.68 14.08 14.60
N LYS A 2 18.33 15.34 14.93
CA LYS A 2 17.46 16.16 14.08
C LYS A 2 18.31 16.81 12.98
N VAL A 3 17.82 16.77 11.75
CA VAL A 3 18.49 17.28 10.55
C VAL A 3 17.79 18.58 10.17
N LYS A 4 18.54 19.62 9.85
CA LYS A 4 17.94 20.89 9.43
C LYS A 4 17.53 20.79 7.96
N LEU A 5 16.45 21.48 7.58
CA LEU A 5 15.95 21.49 6.19
C LEU A 5 17.02 21.98 5.19
N GLU A 6 17.87 22.93 5.60
CA GLU A 6 19.00 23.44 4.81
C GLU A 6 20.06 22.38 4.45
N GLN A 7 20.05 21.24 5.15
CA GLN A 7 21.01 20.16 4.93
C GLN A 7 20.52 19.14 3.90
N PHE A 8 19.28 19.21 3.42
CA PHE A 8 18.80 18.29 2.38
C PHE A 8 19.42 18.64 1.02
N ILE A 9 19.72 17.61 0.23
CA ILE A 9 20.37 17.75 -1.09
C ILE A 9 19.36 17.54 -2.21
N PRO A 10 19.48 18.23 -3.37
CA PRO A 10 18.64 17.93 -4.54
C PRO A 10 18.74 16.45 -4.93
N GLY A 11 17.61 15.80 -5.14
CA GLY A 11 17.52 14.43 -5.66
C GLY A 11 17.63 14.37 -7.18
N GLU A 12 17.82 13.15 -7.72
CA GLU A 12 17.90 12.92 -9.16
C GLU A 12 16.58 13.24 -9.89
N MET A 13 15.45 13.17 -9.17
CA MET A 13 14.14 13.58 -9.69
C MET A 13 13.94 15.08 -9.47
N ALA A 14 13.50 15.77 -10.53
CA ALA A 14 13.25 17.21 -10.48
C ALA A 14 12.31 17.59 -9.32
N ASN A 15 12.66 18.64 -8.58
CA ASN A 15 11.89 19.23 -7.47
C ASN A 15 11.76 18.38 -6.19
N LEU A 16 12.64 17.39 -5.97
CA LEU A 16 12.68 16.61 -4.72
C LEU A 16 14.00 16.84 -3.97
N TYR A 17 13.92 17.04 -2.66
CA TYR A 17 15.08 17.15 -1.78
C TYR A 17 15.22 15.87 -0.95
N MET A 18 16.41 15.29 -0.94
CA MET A 18 16.72 14.04 -0.25
C MET A 18 17.53 14.30 1.02
N TYR A 19 17.31 13.45 2.01
CA TYR A 19 18.16 13.42 3.19
C TYR A 19 19.58 12.98 2.79
N PRO A 20 20.67 13.65 3.19
CA PRO A 20 22.02 13.34 2.68
C PRO A 20 22.50 11.91 2.93
N GLN A 21 21.95 11.27 3.96
CA GLN A 21 22.29 9.91 4.34
C GLN A 21 21.16 8.94 4.00
N SER A 22 20.21 9.34 3.13
CA SER A 22 19.18 8.43 2.66
C SER A 22 19.84 7.30 1.89
N GLN A 23 19.64 6.08 2.36
CA GLN A 23 19.98 4.88 1.60
C GLN A 23 18.78 4.44 0.79
N LYS A 24 19.03 3.76 -0.32
CA LYS A 24 17.98 3.17 -1.13
C LYS A 24 17.25 2.11 -0.30
N PHE A 25 15.96 2.29 -0.12
CA PHE A 25 15.10 1.36 0.60
C PHE A 25 14.38 0.47 -0.41
N ASN A 26 14.85 -0.78 -0.56
CA ASN A 26 14.24 -1.79 -1.43
C ASN A 26 13.33 -2.69 -0.60
N PHE A 27 12.20 -2.18 -0.15
CA PHE A 27 11.22 -2.99 0.56
C PHE A 27 10.64 -4.08 -0.36
N SER A 28 10.52 -5.29 0.16
CA SER A 28 9.77 -6.39 -0.44
C SER A 28 9.31 -7.31 0.69
N ASP A 29 8.10 -7.85 0.55
CA ASP A 29 7.60 -8.90 1.44
C ASP A 29 8.25 -10.27 1.12
N GLY A 30 9.04 -10.33 0.05
CA GLY A 30 9.70 -11.51 -0.47
C GLY A 30 8.92 -12.11 -1.65
N ILE A 31 9.66 -12.56 -2.67
CA ILE A 31 9.08 -13.07 -3.92
C ILE A 31 8.08 -14.22 -3.71
N GLU A 32 8.29 -15.06 -2.70
CA GLU A 32 7.41 -16.17 -2.38
C GLU A 32 6.05 -15.68 -1.84
N VAL A 33 6.09 -14.68 -0.96
CA VAL A 33 4.91 -14.05 -0.36
C VAL A 33 4.12 -13.30 -1.43
N GLU A 34 4.79 -12.47 -2.23
CA GLU A 34 4.17 -11.70 -3.32
C GLU A 34 3.51 -12.63 -4.36
N ASN A 35 4.16 -13.74 -4.70
CA ASN A 35 3.58 -14.76 -5.58
C ASN A 35 2.39 -15.48 -4.97
N LYS A 36 2.41 -15.78 -3.66
CA LYS A 36 1.26 -16.36 -2.94
C LYS A 36 0.08 -15.39 -3.01
N ILE A 37 0.31 -14.09 -2.78
CA ILE A 37 -0.71 -13.05 -2.86
C ILE A 37 -1.32 -12.99 -4.25
N TYR A 38 -0.48 -12.93 -5.29
CA TYR A 38 -0.93 -12.92 -6.69
C TYR A 38 -1.75 -14.17 -7.05
N LYS A 39 -1.31 -15.36 -6.62
CA LYS A 39 -2.03 -16.62 -6.89
C LYS A 39 -3.43 -16.60 -6.28
N VAL A 40 -3.60 -16.19 -5.03
CA VAL A 40 -4.94 -16.10 -4.43
C VAL A 40 -5.81 -15.09 -5.18
N LEU A 41 -5.31 -13.86 -5.40
CA LEU A 41 -6.06 -12.80 -6.07
C LEU A 41 -6.47 -13.16 -7.51
N SER A 42 -5.67 -13.95 -8.22
CA SER A 42 -5.99 -14.38 -9.59
C SER A 42 -7.10 -15.44 -9.67
N HIS A 43 -7.38 -16.18 -8.59
CA HIS A 43 -8.38 -17.25 -8.58
C HIS A 43 -9.72 -16.85 -7.96
N ILE A 44 -9.72 -15.90 -7.03
CA ILE A 44 -10.94 -15.42 -6.39
C ILE A 44 -11.82 -14.62 -7.34
N LYS A 45 -13.13 -14.72 -7.14
CA LYS A 45 -14.12 -13.97 -7.91
C LYS A 45 -14.33 -12.60 -7.29
N ASP A 46 -14.63 -12.58 -6.00
CA ASP A 46 -14.85 -11.35 -5.24
C ASP A 46 -13.52 -10.85 -4.67
N LYS A 47 -13.00 -9.79 -5.29
CA LYS A 47 -11.76 -9.12 -4.88
C LYS A 47 -12.02 -7.94 -3.95
N SER A 48 -13.26 -7.70 -3.51
CA SER A 48 -13.59 -6.54 -2.68
C SER A 48 -12.98 -6.62 -1.28
N VAL A 49 -12.83 -5.49 -0.60
CA VAL A 49 -12.33 -5.41 0.79
C VAL A 49 -13.12 -6.29 1.76
N PHE A 50 -14.42 -6.46 1.54
CA PHE A 50 -15.31 -7.24 2.41
C PHE A 50 -15.61 -8.65 1.91
N SER A 51 -14.90 -9.11 0.87
CA SER A 51 -15.01 -10.47 0.33
C SER A 51 -14.87 -11.53 1.40
N GLU A 52 -15.87 -12.42 1.49
CA GLU A 52 -15.80 -13.60 2.35
C GLU A 52 -14.76 -14.61 1.83
N GLU A 53 -14.61 -14.73 0.50
CA GLU A 53 -13.60 -15.59 -0.13
C GLU A 53 -12.19 -15.21 0.34
N LEU A 54 -11.87 -13.91 0.32
CA LEU A 54 -10.59 -13.40 0.85
C LEU A 54 -10.47 -13.56 2.36
N GLY A 55 -11.57 -13.34 3.09
CA GLY A 55 -11.64 -13.48 4.55
C GLY A 55 -11.27 -14.86 5.07
N CYS A 56 -11.35 -15.90 4.23
CA CYS A 56 -10.99 -17.28 4.54
C CYS A 56 -9.65 -17.73 3.92
N SER A 57 -8.95 -16.85 3.20
CA SER A 57 -7.78 -17.20 2.37
C SER A 57 -6.42 -16.81 2.96
N PHE A 58 -6.30 -16.71 4.29
CA PHE A 58 -5.03 -16.41 4.97
C PHE A 58 -4.77 -17.34 6.16
N ASP A 59 -3.51 -17.66 6.38
CA ASP A 59 -2.99 -18.54 7.44
C ASP A 59 -1.70 -18.00 8.07
N ASP A 60 -1.16 -16.89 7.55
CA ASP A 60 0.02 -16.22 8.04
C ASP A 60 -0.18 -14.70 8.11
N TRP A 61 0.78 -13.99 8.70
CA TRP A 61 0.70 -12.54 8.88
C TRP A 61 0.64 -11.78 7.55
N ALA A 62 1.43 -12.17 6.55
CA ALA A 62 1.52 -11.43 5.30
C ALA A 62 0.22 -11.56 4.50
N SER A 63 -0.35 -12.76 4.42
CA SER A 63 -1.66 -12.99 3.82
C SER A 63 -2.79 -12.33 4.62
N GLU A 64 -2.76 -12.36 5.97
CA GLU A 64 -3.74 -11.62 6.78
C GLU A 64 -3.65 -10.11 6.49
N TYR A 65 -2.44 -9.55 6.40
CA TYR A 65 -2.21 -8.15 6.09
C TYR A 65 -2.84 -7.72 4.77
N HIS A 66 -2.73 -8.54 3.71
CA HIS A 66 -3.24 -8.23 2.39
C HIS A 66 -4.73 -8.56 2.18
N PHE A 67 -5.25 -9.60 2.83
CA PHE A 67 -6.58 -10.14 2.54
C PHE A 67 -7.63 -9.77 3.59
N SER A 68 -7.24 -9.60 4.86
CA SER A 68 -8.18 -9.35 5.93
C SER A 68 -8.83 -7.96 5.82
N ARG A 69 -10.15 -7.93 5.93
CA ARG A 69 -10.93 -6.68 6.07
C ARG A 69 -10.53 -5.83 7.27
N LYS A 70 -9.83 -6.40 8.26
CA LYS A 70 -9.36 -5.66 9.45
C LYS A 70 -8.46 -4.49 9.08
N ARG A 71 -7.65 -4.61 8.02
CA ARG A 71 -6.73 -3.55 7.59
C ARG A 71 -7.47 -2.27 7.20
N ALA A 72 -8.69 -2.41 6.66
CA ALA A 72 -9.52 -1.28 6.28
C ALA A 72 -9.93 -0.38 7.46
N ASN A 73 -9.84 -0.90 8.69
CA ASN A 73 -10.15 -0.15 9.91
C ASN A 73 -9.24 1.05 10.10
N LEU A 74 -8.03 1.02 9.54
CA LEU A 74 -7.05 2.10 9.63
C LEU A 74 -7.54 3.38 8.97
N LEU A 75 -8.29 3.29 7.87
CA LEU A 75 -8.63 4.45 7.04
C LEU A 75 -10.14 4.62 6.78
N ARG A 76 -11.00 3.64 7.13
CA ARG A 76 -12.44 3.70 6.83
C ARG A 76 -13.20 4.87 7.48
N HIS A 77 -12.59 5.52 8.47
CA HIS A 77 -13.16 6.68 9.12
C HIS A 77 -12.84 7.99 8.39
N ILE A 78 -11.92 7.94 7.42
CA ILE A 78 -11.60 9.08 6.55
C ILE A 78 -12.59 9.03 5.36
N PRO A 79 -13.40 10.08 5.16
CA PRO A 79 -14.43 10.09 4.13
C PRO A 79 -13.84 10.46 2.77
N PHE A 80 -13.00 9.59 2.20
CA PHE A 80 -12.50 9.76 0.84
C PHE A 80 -13.66 9.80 -0.15
N LYS A 81 -13.56 10.72 -1.11
CA LYS A 81 -14.58 10.97 -2.11
C LYS A 81 -14.08 10.56 -3.49
N ARG A 82 -15.04 10.32 -4.37
CA ARG A 82 -14.76 10.11 -5.79
C ARG A 82 -13.93 11.30 -6.32
N LEU A 83 -12.86 11.01 -7.05
CA LEU A 83 -11.90 11.97 -7.61
C LEU A 83 -10.94 12.65 -6.60
N ASP A 84 -10.97 12.29 -5.31
CA ASP A 84 -9.88 12.71 -4.42
C ASP A 84 -8.56 12.14 -4.93
N HIS A 85 -7.50 12.95 -4.95
CA HIS A 85 -6.17 12.50 -5.33
C HIS A 85 -5.40 12.06 -4.09
N VAL A 86 -5.02 10.78 -4.04
CA VAL A 86 -4.32 10.18 -2.90
C VAL A 86 -2.97 9.66 -3.35
N LEU A 87 -1.92 10.06 -2.62
CA LEU A 87 -0.59 9.47 -2.73
C LEU A 87 -0.43 8.43 -1.62
N GLU A 88 -0.27 7.17 -2.01
CA GLU A 88 0.04 6.05 -1.09
C GLU A 88 1.52 5.70 -1.23
N LEU A 89 2.29 5.99 -0.17
CA LEU A 89 3.71 5.66 -0.09
C LEU A 89 3.89 4.30 0.58
N GLY A 90 4.55 3.35 -0.09
CA GLY A 90 4.74 2.00 0.42
C GLY A 90 3.50 1.14 0.22
N ALA A 91 2.96 1.13 -1.00
CA ALA A 91 1.72 0.41 -1.30
C ALA A 91 1.87 -1.12 -1.28
N GLY A 92 3.08 -1.64 -1.50
CA GLY A 92 3.34 -3.09 -1.60
C GLY A 92 2.41 -3.76 -2.62
N CYS A 93 1.81 -4.90 -2.28
CA CYS A 93 0.77 -5.54 -3.12
C CYS A 93 -0.65 -4.92 -2.96
N GLY A 94 -0.78 -3.69 -2.45
CA GLY A 94 -2.01 -2.91 -2.50
C GLY A 94 -3.08 -3.27 -1.47
N ALA A 95 -2.68 -3.66 -0.25
CA ALA A 95 -3.61 -3.99 0.84
C ALA A 95 -4.56 -2.83 1.18
N ILE A 96 -4.01 -1.61 1.22
CA ILE A 96 -4.76 -0.37 1.46
C ILE A 96 -5.24 0.24 0.14
N THR A 97 -4.43 0.20 -0.92
CA THR A 97 -4.80 0.65 -2.27
C THR A 97 -6.16 0.13 -2.71
N ARG A 98 -6.47 -1.15 -2.45
CA ARG A 98 -7.77 -1.75 -2.77
C ARG A 98 -8.92 -0.98 -2.12
N GLN A 99 -8.83 -0.73 -0.82
CA GLN A 99 -9.85 0.03 -0.08
C GLN A 99 -10.00 1.45 -0.63
N LEU A 100 -8.88 2.12 -0.91
CA LEU A 100 -8.90 3.48 -1.46
C LEU A 100 -9.56 3.49 -2.85
N GLY A 101 -9.23 2.53 -3.71
CA GLY A 101 -9.82 2.39 -5.04
C GLY A 101 -11.34 2.19 -5.01
N GLU A 102 -11.85 1.42 -4.05
CA GLU A 102 -13.30 1.22 -3.87
C GLU A 102 -14.07 2.49 -3.53
N THR A 103 -13.40 3.53 -3.00
CA THR A 103 -14.02 4.85 -2.76
C THR A 103 -14.21 5.67 -4.04
N GLY A 104 -13.58 5.26 -5.15
CA GLY A 104 -13.55 6.00 -6.41
C GLY A 104 -12.54 7.15 -6.44
N ALA A 105 -11.63 7.22 -5.46
CA ALA A 105 -10.51 8.14 -5.46
C ALA A 105 -9.47 7.77 -6.54
N ILE A 106 -8.68 8.76 -6.97
CA ILE A 106 -7.58 8.61 -7.92
C ILE A 106 -6.30 8.38 -7.13
N ILE A 107 -5.78 7.15 -7.19
CA ILE A 107 -4.65 6.72 -6.36
C ILE A 107 -3.36 6.70 -7.17
N THR A 108 -2.33 7.38 -6.65
CA THR A 108 -0.94 7.15 -7.04
C THR A 108 -0.29 6.32 -5.94
N ALA A 109 0.01 5.06 -6.25
CA ALA A 109 0.62 4.10 -5.33
C ALA A 109 2.09 3.86 -5.72
N VAL A 110 3.00 3.98 -4.76
CA VAL A 110 4.46 3.81 -4.96
C VAL A 110 5.09 2.88 -3.94
#